data_AF-A0A8H3QSR1-F1
#
_entry.id   AF-A0A8H3QSR1-F1
#
_cell.length_a   1.000
_cell.length_b   1.000
_cell.length_c   1.000
_cell.angle_alpha   90.00
_cell.angle_beta   90.00
_cell.angle_gamma   90.00
#
_symmetry.space_group_name_H-M   'P 1'
#
loop_
_entity.id
_entity.type
_entity.pdbx_description
1 polymer ?
#
loop_
_entity_poly.entity_id
_entity_poly.type
_entity_poly.pdbx_seq_one_letter_code
_entity_poly.pdbx_strand_id
1 'polypeptide(L)' 'MVKKNYGPSSVQNCNNQVTRFRQFTSLAYEKAQKKGTYEAHTYLRIGQQLCHSHYMSIVEPYTQKSEVPFF' A
#
# COMPACT_ATOMS: atom_id res chain seq x y z
N MET A 1 -25.03 -7.46 5.71
CA MET A 1 -24.62 -6.70 4.51
C MET A 1 -23.28 -6.04 4.80
N VAL A 2 -22.22 -6.41 4.09
CA VAL A 2 -20.94 -5.69 4.18
C VAL A 2 -21.17 -4.31 3.58
N LYS A 3 -21.15 -3.26 4.41
CA LYS A 3 -21.28 -1.87 3.95
C LYS A 3 -20.15 -1.62 2.95
N LYS A 4 -20.49 -1.50 1.67
CA LYS A 4 -19.57 -1.09 0.62
C LYS A 4 -19.38 0.41 0.79
N ASN A 5 -18.17 0.82 1.14
CA ASN A 5 -17.85 2.23 1.37
C ASN A 5 -17.87 2.94 0.00
N TYR A 6 -18.84 3.82 -0.24
CA TYR A 6 -18.94 4.64 -1.46
C TYR A 6 -18.01 5.87 -1.45
N GLY A 7 -17.03 5.92 -0.53
CA GLY A 7 -15.95 6.90 -0.60
C GLY A 7 -14.94 6.54 -1.69
N PRO A 8 -13.99 7.43 -2.02
CA PRO A 8 -12.91 7.15 -2.99
C PRO A 8 -12.01 5.94 -2.63
N SER A 9 -12.30 5.30 -1.49
CA SER A 9 -11.78 4.06 -0.94
C SER A 9 -12.48 2.81 -1.47
N SER A 10 -12.62 2.68 -2.80
CA SER A 10 -12.93 1.40 -3.46
C SER A 10 -11.64 0.73 -3.94
N VAL A 11 -10.65 0.62 -3.05
CA VAL A 11 -9.44 -0.14 -3.36
C VAL A 11 -9.79 -1.63 -3.29
N GLN A 12 -9.57 -2.35 -4.39
CA GLN A 12 -9.73 -3.80 -4.44
C GLN A 12 -8.91 -4.45 -3.29
N ASN A 13 -9.47 -5.46 -2.63
CA ASN A 13 -8.91 -6.17 -1.45
C ASN A 13 -8.88 -5.44 -0.09
N CYS A 14 -9.52 -4.28 0.06
CA CYS A 14 -9.74 -3.66 1.39
C CYS A 14 -11.01 -4.19 2.08
N ASN A 15 -11.08 -5.49 2.39
CA ASN A 15 -12.30 -6.11 2.95
C ASN A 15 -12.25 -6.42 4.45
N ASN A 16 -11.16 -6.04 5.13
CA ASN A 16 -11.01 -6.27 6.56
C ASN A 16 -11.45 -5.03 7.34
N GLN A 17 -12.06 -5.25 8.51
CA GLN A 17 -12.53 -4.21 9.44
C GLN A 17 -11.38 -3.40 10.07
N VAL A 18 -10.55 -2.79 9.24
CA VAL A 18 -9.38 -2.04 9.68
C VAL A 18 -9.82 -0.60 9.87
N THR A 19 -9.93 -0.18 11.13
CA THR A 19 -10.34 1.16 11.58
C THR A 19 -9.43 2.31 11.12
N ARG A 20 -8.38 2.01 10.34
CA ARG A 20 -7.36 2.98 9.91
C ARG A 20 -7.04 2.82 8.44
N PHE A 21 -7.57 3.75 7.65
CA PHE A 21 -7.16 3.99 6.28
C PHE A 21 -5.96 4.94 6.26
N ARG A 22 -5.06 4.75 5.30
CA ARG A 22 -3.93 5.65 5.03
C ARG A 22 -4.03 6.15 3.61
N GLN A 23 -3.86 7.45 3.43
CA GLN A 23 -3.75 8.04 2.11
C GLN A 23 -2.39 7.69 1.49
N PHE A 24 -2.41 7.28 0.24
CA PHE A 24 -1.23 7.10 -0.57
C PHE A 24 -0.71 8.48 -0.98
N THR A 25 0.29 8.99 -0.26
CA THR A 25 0.88 10.31 -0.48
C THR A 25 1.99 10.25 -1.53
N SER A 26 2.46 11.40 -2.01
CA SER A 26 3.63 11.48 -2.90
C SER A 26 4.87 10.83 -2.26
N LEU A 27 5.05 10.99 -0.95
CA LEU A 27 6.12 10.32 -0.21
C LEU A 27 6.00 8.79 -0.25
N ALA A 28 4.78 8.26 -0.14
CA ALA A 28 4.52 6.83 -0.24
C ALA A 28 4.83 6.31 -1.66
N TYR A 29 4.47 7.09 -2.68
CA TYR A 29 4.79 6.81 -4.08
C TYR A 29 6.30 6.76 -4.32
N GLU A 30 7.06 7.77 -3.90
CA GLU A 30 8.53 7.78 -4.05
C GLU A 30 9.17 6.57 -3.35
N LYS A 31 8.71 6.22 -2.14
CA LYS A 31 9.20 5.03 -1.42
C LYS A 31 8.89 3.74 -2.18
N ALA A 32 7.67 3.62 -2.74
CA ALA A 32 7.27 2.46 -3.51
C ALA A 32 8.06 2.33 -4.83
N GLN A 33 8.36 3.44 -5.49
CA GLN A 33 9.22 3.46 -6.68
C GLN A 33 10.64 3.04 -6.34
N LYS A 34 11.25 3.62 -5.30
CA LYS A 34 12.62 3.27 -4.85
C LYS A 34 12.76 1.80 -4.47
N LYS A 35 11.69 1.19 -3.97
CA LYS A 35 11.65 -0.23 -3.58
C LYS A 35 11.16 -1.16 -4.70
N GLY A 36 10.76 -0.64 -5.86
CA GLY A 36 10.22 -1.43 -6.98
C GLY A 36 8.83 -2.02 -6.74
N THR A 37 8.16 -1.72 -5.62
CA THR A 37 6.84 -2.30 -5.30
C THR A 37 5.69 -1.65 -6.07
N TYR A 38 5.92 -0.44 -6.62
CA TYR A 38 4.88 0.28 -7.35
C TYR A 38 4.49 -0.41 -8.67
N GLU A 39 5.41 -1.14 -9.32
CA GLU A 39 5.13 -1.83 -10.59
C GLU A 39 4.04 -2.90 -10.46
N ALA A 40 3.94 -3.54 -9.30
CA ALA A 40 2.87 -4.49 -8.99
C ALA A 40 1.54 -3.81 -8.61
N HIS A 41 1.55 -2.49 -8.40
CA HIS A 41 0.42 -1.71 -7.89
C HIS A 41 0.16 -0.44 -8.74
N THR A 42 0.34 -0.52 -10.06
CA THR A 42 0.18 0.61 -11.00
C THR A 42 -1.24 1.19 -11.04
N TYR A 43 -2.23 0.46 -10.50
CA TYR A 43 -3.59 0.95 -10.33
C TYR A 43 -3.71 2.03 -9.24
N LEU A 44 -2.70 2.17 -8.37
CA LEU A 44 -2.72 3.14 -7.28
C LEU A 44 -2.37 4.54 -7.74
N ARG A 45 -3.17 5.51 -7.29
CA ARG A 45 -2.97 6.93 -7.53
C ARG A 45 -2.71 7.67 -6.23
N ILE A 46 -1.87 8.69 -6.28
CA ILE A 46 -1.67 9.61 -5.17
C ILE A 46 -3.03 10.20 -4.76
N GLY A 47 -3.31 10.22 -3.46
CA GLY A 47 -4.60 10.65 -2.91
C GLY A 47 -5.58 9.52 -2.62
N GLN A 48 -5.37 8.31 -3.15
CA GLN A 48 -6.22 7.16 -2.82
C GLN A 48 -5.97 6.67 -1.39
N GLN A 49 -7.01 6.15 -0.75
CA GLN A 49 -6.92 5.60 0.60
C GLN A 49 -6.83 4.08 0.58
N LEU A 50 -5.84 3.56 1.29
CA LEU A 50 -5.53 2.14 1.42
C LEU A 50 -5.73 1.69 2.86
N CYS A 51 -6.05 0.42 3.06
CA CYS A 51 -6.02 -0.19 4.39
C CYS A 51 -4.58 -0.16 4.91
N HIS A 52 -4.41 -0.03 6.23
CA HIS A 52 -3.07 0.09 6.81
C HIS A 52 -2.12 -1.04 6.38
N SER A 53 -2.57 -2.30 6.39
CA SER A 53 -1.76 -3.45 5.97
C SER A 53 -1.33 -3.36 4.50
N HIS A 54 -2.25 -2.98 3.62
CA HIS A 54 -2.00 -2.82 2.20
C HIS A 54 -1.02 -1.67 1.95
N TYR A 55 -1.24 -0.52 2.58
CA TYR A 55 -0.31 0.61 2.55
C TYR A 55 1.10 0.19 2.99
N MET A 56 1.21 -0.58 4.08
CA MET A 56 2.50 -1.08 4.57
C MET A 56 3.15 -2.02 3.56
N SER A 57 2.42 -2.96 2.95
CA SER A 57 3.01 -3.85 1.94
C SER A 57 3.63 -3.14 0.73
N ILE A 58 3.15 -1.93 0.42
CA ILE A 58 3.66 -1.12 -0.71
C ILE A 58 4.83 -0.25 -0.27
N VAL A 59 4.70 0.47 0.85
CA VAL A 59 5.70 1.46 1.30
C VAL A 59 6.85 0.81 2.07
N GLU A 60 6.52 -0.22 2.84
CA GLU A 60 7.42 -1.01 3.67
C GLU A 60 7.14 -2.50 3.44
N PRO A 61 7.37 -2.99 2.20
CA PRO A 61 7.31 -4.42 1.95
C PRO A 61 8.18 -5.13 2.98
N TYR A 62 7.66 -6.21 3.56
CA TYR A 62 8.46 -7.09 4.41
C TYR A 62 9.57 -7.68 3.54
N THR A 63 10.73 -7.04 3.55
CA THR A 63 11.95 -7.67 3.08
C THR A 63 12.26 -8.74 4.11
N GLN A 64 11.97 -10.00 3.79
CA GLN A 64 12.80 -11.06 4.35
C GLN A 64 14.22 -10.65 3.96
N LYS A 65 15.05 -10.30 4.94
CA LYS A 65 16.45 -9.91 4.73
C LYS A 65 17.11 -11.05 3.95
N SER A 66 17.15 -10.95 2.62
CA SER A 66 18.18 -11.64 1.84
C SER A 66 19.46 -10.94 2.23
N GLU A 67 20.17 -11.60 3.13
CA GLU A 67 21.61 -11.56 3.37
C GLU A 67 22.32 -10.55 2.47
N VAL A 68 22.79 -9.47 3.08
CA VAL A 68 23.83 -8.64 2.51
C VAL A 68 25.08 -9.51 2.44
N PRO A 69 25.66 -9.87 1.28
CA PRO A 69 27.03 -10.33 1.28
C PRO A 69 27.88 -9.08 1.43
N PHE A 70 28.32 -8.82 2.66
CA PHE A 70 29.51 -7.99 2.85
C PHE A 70 30.69 -8.79 2.31
N PHE A 71 31.26 -8.32 1.20
CA PHE A 71 32.60 -8.72 0.77
C PHE A 71 33.64 -8.27 1.82
#